data_AF-A0A1B2EAY6-F1
#
_entry.id   AF-A0A1B2EAY6-F1
#
_cell.length_a   1.000
_cell.length_b   1.000
_cell.length_c   1.000
_cell.angle_alpha   90.00
_cell.angle_beta   90.00
_cell.angle_gamma   90.00
#
_symmetry.space_group_name_H-M   'P 1'
#
loop_
_entity.id
_entity.type
_entity.pdbx_description
1 polymer ?
#
loop_
_entity_poly.entity_id
_entity_poly.type
_entity_poly.pdbx_seq_one_letter_code
_entity_poly.pdbx_strand_id
1 'polypeptide(L)' 'MDTYNLFRRKGYSALCCVVPAHSPTPGFLSATIWDFMGGINTEESPVLTGFDKAAAKLVIPLNGFYLFQEVA' A
#
# COMPACT_ATOMS: atom_id res chain seq x y z
N MET A 1 3.73 -0.84 16.11
CA MET A 1 3.49 0.16 15.06
C MET A 1 3.99 -0.44 13.76
N ASP A 2 3.08 -0.84 12.88
CA ASP A 2 3.42 -1.38 11.57
C ASP A 2 3.48 -0.22 10.57
N THR A 3 4.70 0.10 10.14
CA THR A 3 4.98 1.12 9.13
C THR A 3 4.93 0.49 7.75
N TYR A 4 4.24 1.13 6.81
CA TYR A 4 4.12 0.67 5.44
C TYR A 4 4.56 1.74 4.45
N ASN A 5 5.21 1.31 3.38
CA ASN A 5 5.46 2.13 2.21
C ASN A 5 4.21 2.12 1.32
N LEU A 6 3.66 3.31 1.05
CA LEU A 6 2.50 3.50 0.18
C LEU A 6 2.96 3.83 -1.24
N PHE A 7 2.39 3.14 -2.22
CA PHE A 7 2.59 3.39 -3.63
C PHE A 7 1.24 3.61 -4.31
N ARG A 8 1.18 4.56 -5.24
CA ARG A 8 -0.01 4.81 -6.06
C ARG A 8 0.30 4.58 -7.53
N ARG A 9 -0.59 3.87 -8.24
CA ARG A 9 -0.38 3.56 -9.65
C ARG A 9 -0.63 4.79 -10.52
N LYS A 10 0.27 5.06 -11.45
CA LYS A 10 0.16 6.12 -12.46
C LYS A 10 -0.93 5.79 -13.47
N GLY A 11 -1.76 6.78 -13.79
CA GLY A 11 -2.76 6.71 -14.87
C GLY A 11 -3.91 5.72 -14.67
N TYR A 12 -3.93 4.93 -13.59
CA TYR A 12 -5.04 4.05 -13.23
C TYR A 12 -5.78 4.62 -12.03
N SER A 13 -7.12 4.60 -12.09
CA SER A 13 -8.04 5.17 -11.11
C SER A 13 -7.72 4.73 -9.69
N ALA A 14 -6.90 5.53 -9.00
CA ALA A 14 -6.67 5.47 -7.56
C ALA A 14 -6.24 4.09 -7.00
N LEU A 15 -5.57 3.25 -7.81
CA LEU A 15 -5.04 1.98 -7.31
C LEU A 15 -3.81 2.24 -6.43
N CYS A 16 -3.86 1.74 -5.21
CA CYS A 16 -2.83 1.89 -4.19
C CYS A 16 -2.28 0.52 -3.78
N CYS A 17 -1.00 0.50 -3.41
CA CYS A 17 -0.30 -0.67 -2.91
C CYS A 17 0.44 -0.30 -1.63
N VAL A 18 0.30 -1.11 -0.59
CA VAL A 18 1.11 -0.99 0.63
C VAL A 18 2.06 -2.18 0.77
N VAL A 19 3.27 -1.89 1.22
CA VAL A 19 4.33 -2.87 1.49
C VAL A 19 4.90 -2.58 2.87
N PRO A 20 5.15 -3.57 3.74
CA PRO A 20 5.82 -3.32 5.02
C PRO A 20 7.15 -2.59 4.80
N ALA A 21 7.43 -1.55 5.58
CA ALA A 21 8.63 -0.73 5.40
C ALA A 21 9.93 -1.54 5.61
N HIS A 22 9.85 -2.64 6.36
CA HIS A 22 10.97 -3.55 6.63
C HIS A 22 11.09 -4.70 5.61
N SER A 23 10.20 -4.78 4.63
CA SER A 23 10.20 -5.83 3.60
C SER A 23 10.74 -5.31 2.27
N PRO A 24 11.40 -6.19 1.47
CA PRO A 24 11.82 -5.82 0.13
C PRO A 24 10.61 -5.41 -0.71
N THR A 25 10.76 -4.33 -1.47
CA THR A 25 9.70 -3.83 -2.36
C THR A 25 9.52 -4.79 -3.53
N PRO A 26 8.30 -5.30 -3.79
CA PRO A 26 8.03 -6.17 -4.94
C PRO A 26 8.43 -5.54 -6.27
N GLY A 27 9.02 -6.33 -7.17
CA GLY A 27 9.58 -5.83 -8.44
C GLY A 27 8.55 -5.19 -9.40
N PHE A 28 7.25 -5.49 -9.24
CA PHE A 28 6.20 -4.85 -10.04
C PHE A 28 5.97 -3.37 -9.66
N LEU A 29 6.45 -2.92 -8.49
CA LEU A 29 6.41 -1.53 -8.03
C LEU A 29 7.52 -0.70 -8.65
N SER A 30 7.67 -0.78 -9.97
CA SER A 30 8.60 0.05 -10.72
C SER A 30 8.18 1.52 -10.67
N ALA A 31 9.16 2.42 -10.49
CA ALA A 31 8.96 3.87 -10.52
C ALA A 31 8.35 4.40 -11.84
N THR A 32 8.39 3.60 -12.91
CA THR A 32 7.73 3.94 -14.19
C THR A 32 6.21 3.84 -14.10
N ILE A 33 5.70 2.93 -13.27
CA ILE A 33 4.27 2.58 -13.17
C ILE A 33 3.66 3.07 -11.86
N TRP A 34 4.47 3.22 -10.81
CA TRP A 34 4.03 3.59 -9.46
C TRP A 34 4.76 4.83 -8.95
N ASP A 35 4.02 5.69 -8.25
CA ASP A 35 4.55 6.79 -7.45
C ASP A 35 4.66 6.34 -6.00
N PHE A 36 5.83 6.58 -5.38
CA PHE A 36 6.00 6.39 -3.95
C PHE A 36 5.41 7.59 -3.21
N MET A 37 4.40 7.34 -2.38
CA MET A 37 3.65 8.37 -1.66
C MET A 37 4.20 8.61 -0.25
N GLY A 38 5.16 7.81 0.21
CA GLY A 38 5.76 7.92 1.54
C GLY A 38 5.42 6.74 2.45
N GLY A 39 5.91 6.83 3.69
CA GLY A 39 5.60 5.88 4.75
C GLY A 39 4.31 6.25 5.49
N ILE A 40 3.44 5.29 5.73
CA ILE A 40 2.21 5.43 6.51
C ILE A 40 2.26 4.55 7.76
N ASN A 41 1.65 5.02 8.83
CA ASN A 41 1.39 4.22 10.02
C ASN A 41 -0.10 3.87 10.05
N THR A 42 -0.43 2.57 10.12
CA THR A 42 -1.83 2.10 10.11
C THR A 42 -2.62 2.39 11.38
N GLU A 43 -2.00 3.01 12.39
CA GLU A 43 -2.68 3.49 13.60
C GLU A 43 -2.99 4.98 13.56
N GLU A 44 -2.23 5.77 12.79
CA GLU A 44 -2.30 7.24 12.81
C GLU A 44 -2.69 7.85 11.46
N SER A 45 -2.55 7.10 10.35
CA SER A 45 -2.99 7.61 9.05
C SER A 45 -4.52 7.61 8.99
N PRO A 46 -5.14 8.74 8.61
CA PRO A 46 -6.56 8.74 8.27
C PRO A 46 -6.75 7.63 7.25
N VAL A 47 -7.67 6.71 7.57
CA VAL A 47 -7.97 5.51 6.79
C VAL A 47 -7.98 5.92 5.32
N LEU A 48 -6.92 5.56 4.59
CA LEU A 48 -6.88 5.78 3.14
C LEU A 48 -8.18 5.19 2.62
N THR A 49 -8.99 5.97 1.91
CA THR A 49 -10.30 5.50 1.50
C THR A 49 -10.13 4.17 0.75
N GLY A 50 -10.89 3.14 1.14
CA GLY A 50 -10.73 1.78 0.58
C GLY A 50 -9.63 0.91 1.19
N PHE A 51 -8.85 1.39 2.17
CA PHE A 51 -7.88 0.56 2.90
C PHE A 51 -8.56 -0.26 4.00
N ASP A 52 -8.64 -1.57 3.79
CA ASP A 52 -9.12 -2.51 4.81
C ASP A 52 -7.95 -3.06 5.65
N LYS A 53 -7.87 -2.61 6.90
CA LYS A 53 -6.83 -3.03 7.85
C LYS A 53 -6.90 -4.53 8.18
N ALA A 54 -8.09 -5.13 8.21
CA ALA A 54 -8.25 -6.55 8.51
C ALA A 54 -7.78 -7.40 7.31
N ALA A 55 -8.16 -7.01 6.10
CA ALA A 55 -7.65 -7.64 4.88
C ALA A 55 -6.13 -7.50 4.74
N ALA A 56 -5.58 -6.31 5.01
CA ALA A 56 -4.13 -6.08 4.98
C ALA A 56 -3.40 -6.97 5.99
N LYS A 57 -3.90 -7.11 7.22
CA LYS A 57 -3.32 -8.00 8.25
C LYS A 57 -3.32 -9.47 7.82
N LEU A 58 -4.30 -9.91 7.04
CA LEU A 58 -4.40 -11.28 6.55
C LEU A 58 -3.51 -11.53 5.33
N VAL A 59 -3.49 -10.59 4.38
CA VAL A 59 -2.88 -10.79 3.05
C VAL A 59 -1.39 -10.47 3.04
N ILE A 60 -0.94 -9.46 3.79
CA ILE A 60 0.46 -9.02 3.78
C ILE A 60 1.43 -10.12 4.23
N PRO A 61 1.15 -10.93 5.28
CA PRO A 61 2.02 -12.05 5.63
C PRO A 61 2.12 -13.13 4.54
N LEU A 62 1.13 -13.23 3.65
CA LEU A 62 1.08 -14.23 2.59
C LEU A 62 1.74 -13.74 1.29
N ASN A 63 1.49 -12.48 0.92
CA ASN A 63 1.90 -11.91 -0.37
C ASN A 63 3.06 -10.91 -0.27
N GLY A 64 3.33 -10.38 0.92
CA GLY A 64 4.29 -9.30 1.16
C GLY A 64 3.77 -7.90 0.80
N PHE A 65 2.55 -7.78 0.27
CA PHE A 65 1.92 -6.50 -0.10
C PHE A 65 0.39 -6.59 -0.04
N TYR A 66 -0.27 -5.44 -0.09
CA TYR A 66 -1.73 -5.35 -0.20
C TYR A 66 -2.14 -4.26 -1.19
N LEU A 67 -2.99 -4.65 -2.16
CA LEU A 67 -3.55 -3.77 -3.18
C LEU A 67 -4.98 -3.40 -2.83
N PHE A 68 -5.32 -2.13 -2.98
CA PHE A 68 -6.67 -1.61 -2.79
C PHE A 68 -6.91 -0.41 -3.70
N GLN A 69 -8.16 -0.07 -3.92
CA GLN A 69 -8.52 1.11 -4.71
C GLN A 69 -9.07 2.18 -3.79
N GLU A 70 -8.54 3.39 -3.91
CA GLU A 70 -9.03 4.57 -3.23
C GLU A 70 -10.24 5.12 -4.00
N VAL A 71 -11.40 4.50 -3.77
CA VAL A 71 -12.68 4.91 -4.36
C VAL A 71 -13.25 6.00 -3.46
N ALA A 72 -13.36 7.22 -3.97
CA ALA A 72 -14.01 8.34 -3.28
C ALA A 72 -15.51 8.09 -3.06
#